data_AF-A0A928MME0-F1
#
_entry.id   AF-A0A928MME0-F1
#
_cell.length_a   1.000
_cell.length_b   1.000
_cell.length_c   1.000
_cell.angle_alpha   90.00
_cell.angle_beta   90.00
_cell.angle_gamma   90.00
#
_symmetry.space_group_name_H-M   'P 1'
#
loop_
_entity.id
_entity.type
_entity.pdbx_description
1 polymer ?
#
loop_
_entity_poly.entity_id
_entity_poly.type
_entity_poly.pdbx_seq_one_letter_code
_entity_poly.pdbx_strand_id
1 'polypeptide(L)'
;ISVIFINNGIYGMTGGQMAPTTLIGQRSTTSVEGRTREQAGMPLKMCEILAAVPCAVYVERVMLNNPANVRKAKKAVETALDIQKAGLGFTFVEFLSACPTNWGLAPTDALKWVETDMAAYYPIGNFRKPEGY
;
A
#
# COMPACT_ATOMS: atom_id res chain seq x y z
N ILE A 1 -10.39 4.00 14.99
CA ILE A 1 -9.80 2.68 14.68
C ILE A 1 -8.60 2.94 13.78
N SER A 2 -7.48 2.25 14.00
CA SER A 2 -6.29 2.35 13.14
C SER A 2 -6.16 1.11 12.26
N VAL A 3 -6.08 1.30 10.95
CA VAL A 3 -5.92 0.22 9.97
C VAL A 3 -4.54 0.31 9.34
N ILE A 4 -3.84 -0.82 9.37
CA ILE A 4 -2.55 -1.01 8.70
C ILE A 4 -2.78 -1.94 7.50
N PHE A 5 -2.56 -1.42 6.30
CA PHE A 5 -2.80 -2.15 5.05
C PHE A 5 -1.46 -2.45 4.36
N ILE A 6 -1.13 -3.74 4.25
CA ILE A 6 0.08 -4.18 3.56
C ILE A 6 -0.25 -4.45 2.10
N ASN A 7 0.18 -3.56 1.21
CA ASN A 7 -0.04 -3.66 -0.22
C ASN A 7 1.21 -4.22 -0.92
N ASN A 8 1.13 -5.47 -1.35
CA ASN A 8 2.10 -6.10 -2.25
C ASN A 8 1.48 -6.41 -3.63
N GLY A 9 0.33 -5.80 -3.94
CA GLY A 9 -0.35 -5.99 -5.22
C GLY A 9 -0.95 -7.38 -5.44
N ILE A 10 -1.01 -8.29 -4.47
CA ILE A 10 -1.54 -9.65 -4.64
C ILE A 10 -2.15 -10.19 -3.33
N TYR A 11 -2.91 -11.26 -3.40
CA TYR A 11 -3.29 -12.02 -2.22
C TYR A 11 -2.17 -12.99 -1.82
N GLY A 12 -1.21 -12.47 -1.05
CA GLY A 12 0.02 -13.20 -0.71
C GLY A 12 -0.20 -14.52 0.04
N MET A 13 -1.24 -14.59 0.88
CA MET A 13 -1.57 -15.78 1.69
C MET A 13 -2.30 -16.88 0.91
N THR A 14 -2.83 -16.58 -0.28
CA THR A 14 -3.53 -17.55 -1.14
C THR A 14 -2.67 -17.98 -2.34
N GLY A 15 -1.35 -17.89 -2.20
CA GLY A 15 -0.40 -18.23 -3.26
C GLY A 15 -0.29 -17.16 -4.35
N GLY A 16 -0.59 -15.90 -4.05
CA GLY A 16 -0.36 -14.79 -4.98
C GLY A 16 -1.43 -14.64 -6.05
N GLN A 17 -2.71 -14.81 -5.68
CA GLN A 17 -3.83 -14.50 -6.57
C GLN A 17 -3.92 -12.99 -6.84
N MET A 18 -4.61 -12.62 -7.92
CA MET A 18 -4.84 -11.21 -8.27
C MET A 18 -5.63 -10.51 -7.15
N ALA A 19 -5.12 -9.38 -6.70
CA ALA A 19 -5.78 -8.46 -5.79
C ALA A 19 -6.35 -7.24 -6.56
N PRO A 20 -7.28 -6.48 -5.96
CA PRO A 20 -7.72 -5.21 -6.51
C PRO A 20 -6.60 -4.19 -6.71
N THR A 21 -5.47 -4.34 -6.00
CA THR A 21 -4.27 -3.51 -6.10
C THR A 21 -3.17 -4.09 -7.01
N THR A 22 -3.42 -5.23 -7.69
CA THR A 22 -2.48 -5.75 -8.71
C THR A 22 -2.31 -4.74 -9.83
N LEU A 23 -1.08 -4.40 -10.21
CA LEU A 23 -0.79 -3.44 -11.29
C LEU A 23 -1.17 -3.99 -12.67
N ILE A 24 -1.40 -3.10 -13.63
CA ILE A 24 -1.57 -3.52 -15.03
C ILE A 24 -0.29 -4.20 -15.52
N GLY A 25 -0.43 -5.33 -16.21
CA GLY A 25 0.67 -6.18 -16.66
C GLY A 25 1.32 -7.03 -15.58
N GLN A 26 1.01 -6.82 -14.29
CA GLN A 26 1.52 -7.67 -13.22
C GLN A 26 0.87 -9.04 -13.28
N ARG A 27 1.70 -10.09 -13.37
CA ARG A 27 1.28 -11.48 -13.38
C ARG A 27 0.91 -11.94 -11.96
N SER A 28 -0.08 -12.82 -11.88
CA SER A 28 -0.50 -13.48 -10.64
C SER A 28 -0.96 -14.90 -10.94
N THR A 29 -1.23 -15.73 -9.92
CA THR A 29 -1.70 -17.11 -10.16
C THR A 29 -3.07 -17.19 -10.85
N THR A 30 -3.89 -16.14 -10.74
CA THR A 30 -5.19 -16.03 -11.42
C THR A 30 -5.19 -15.07 -12.60
N SER A 31 -4.05 -14.45 -12.91
CA SER A 31 -3.84 -13.60 -14.09
C SER A 31 -2.47 -13.89 -14.69
N VAL A 32 -2.35 -15.08 -15.28
CA VAL A 32 -1.06 -15.64 -15.75
C VAL A 32 -0.45 -14.84 -16.90
N GLU A 33 -1.24 -14.14 -17.70
CA GLU A 33 -0.79 -13.22 -18.76
C GLU A 33 -0.66 -11.77 -18.27
N GLY A 34 -0.87 -11.53 -16.97
CA GLY A 34 -0.92 -10.21 -16.38
C GLY A 34 -2.33 -9.64 -16.27
N ARG A 35 -2.55 -8.76 -15.30
CA ARG A 35 -3.81 -8.01 -15.18
C ARG A 35 -3.98 -7.04 -16.34
N THR A 36 -5.17 -7.02 -16.94
CA THR A 36 -5.56 -6.02 -17.94
C THR A 36 -6.64 -5.08 -17.41
N ARG A 37 -6.76 -3.90 -18.03
CA ARG A 37 -7.80 -2.91 -17.68
C ARG A 37 -9.19 -3.43 -18.08
N GLU A 38 -9.27 -4.15 -19.17
CA GLU A 38 -10.51 -4.63 -19.76
C GLU A 38 -11.15 -5.71 -18.89
N GLN A 39 -10.33 -6.55 -18.25
CA GLN A 39 -10.80 -7.62 -17.37
C GLN A 39 -11.18 -7.14 -15.97
N ALA A 40 -10.43 -6.20 -15.39
CA ALA A 40 -10.52 -5.89 -13.96
C ALA A 40 -10.55 -4.39 -13.63
N GLY A 41 -10.56 -3.52 -14.64
CA GLY A 41 -10.42 -2.07 -14.45
C GLY A 41 -9.03 -1.67 -13.94
N MET A 42 -8.90 -0.39 -13.59
CA MET A 42 -7.65 0.15 -13.05
C MET A 42 -7.41 -0.34 -11.61
N PRO A 43 -6.15 -0.59 -11.22
CA PRO A 43 -5.82 -0.99 -9.85
C PRO A 43 -6.30 0.06 -8.83
N LEU A 44 -6.94 -0.40 -7.75
CA LEU A 44 -7.50 0.49 -6.74
C LEU A 44 -6.39 1.19 -5.94
N LYS A 45 -6.53 2.51 -5.77
CA LYS A 45 -5.62 3.32 -4.96
C LYS A 45 -6.27 3.59 -3.60
N MET A 46 -5.92 2.77 -2.59
CA MET A 46 -6.66 2.70 -1.34
C MET A 46 -6.60 3.99 -0.52
N CYS A 47 -5.42 4.64 -0.44
CA CYS A 47 -5.30 5.94 0.23
C CYS A 47 -6.20 7.00 -0.37
N GLU A 48 -6.27 7.10 -1.70
CA GLU A 48 -7.06 8.10 -2.42
C GLU A 48 -8.56 7.87 -2.18
N ILE A 49 -9.01 6.62 -2.21
CA ILE A 49 -10.39 6.25 -1.88
C ILE A 49 -10.71 6.60 -0.41
N LEU A 50 -9.86 6.20 0.53
CA LEU A 50 -10.12 6.39 1.96
C LEU A 50 -9.97 7.84 2.42
N ALA A 51 -9.12 8.63 1.76
CA ALA A 51 -8.99 10.06 2.05
C ALA A 51 -10.30 10.82 1.80
N ALA A 52 -11.09 10.38 0.82
CA ALA A 52 -12.41 10.94 0.51
C ALA A 52 -13.51 10.55 1.51
N VAL A 53 -13.28 9.53 2.36
CA VAL A 53 -14.27 9.09 3.34
C VAL A 53 -14.40 10.13 4.46
N PRO A 54 -15.61 10.62 4.79
CA PRO A 54 -15.82 11.51 5.92
C PRO A 54 -15.29 10.89 7.21
N CYS A 55 -14.69 11.72 8.08
CA CYS A 55 -14.09 11.28 9.36
C CYS A 55 -12.90 10.30 9.27
N ALA A 56 -12.35 10.02 8.08
CA ALA A 56 -11.01 9.47 7.95
C ALA A 56 -9.98 10.57 8.23
N VAL A 57 -9.46 10.66 9.45
CA VAL A 57 -8.66 11.81 9.88
C VAL A 57 -7.20 11.72 9.48
N TYR A 58 -6.67 10.51 9.30
CA TYR A 58 -5.28 10.30 8.89
C TYR A 58 -5.19 9.21 7.83
N VAL A 59 -4.60 9.54 6.68
CA VAL A 59 -4.39 8.62 5.57
C VAL A 59 -3.00 8.84 4.99
N GLU A 60 -2.12 7.86 5.11
CA GLU A 60 -0.74 7.96 4.64
C GLU A 60 -0.29 6.70 3.93
N ARG A 61 0.46 6.86 2.84
CA ARG A 61 1.14 5.78 2.13
C ARG A 61 2.64 5.85 2.37
N VAL A 62 3.20 4.75 2.84
CA VAL A 62 4.62 4.54 3.09
C VAL A 62 5.13 3.33 2.31
N MET A 63 6.44 3.12 2.31
CA MET A 63 7.11 2.06 1.54
C MET A 63 8.16 1.35 2.40
N LEU A 64 8.38 0.05 2.16
CA LEU A 64 9.32 -0.80 2.92
C LEU A 64 10.50 -1.30 2.08
N ASN A 65 11.04 -0.49 1.17
CA ASN A 65 12.14 -0.89 0.29
C ASN A 65 13.54 -0.69 0.89
N ASN A 66 13.71 0.17 1.90
CA ASN A 66 15.02 0.46 2.51
C ASN A 66 14.90 0.96 3.97
N PRO A 67 16.00 0.99 4.75
CA PRO A 67 15.96 1.38 6.17
C PRO A 67 15.44 2.80 6.44
N ALA A 68 15.67 3.74 5.52
CA ALA A 68 15.18 5.11 5.68
C ALA A 68 13.65 5.15 5.58
N ASN A 69 13.08 4.41 4.64
CA ASN A 69 11.63 4.34 4.48
C ASN A 69 10.97 3.49 5.57
N VAL A 70 11.64 2.48 6.12
CA VAL A 70 11.17 1.78 7.34
C VAL A 70 11.02 2.73 8.53
N ARG A 71 11.97 3.68 8.72
CA ARG A 71 11.85 4.70 9.78
C ARG A 71 10.66 5.64 9.56
N LYS A 72 10.39 6.04 8.31
CA LYS A 72 9.19 6.83 7.97
C LYS A 72 7.91 6.04 8.24
N ALA A 73 7.90 4.77 7.89
CA ALA A 73 6.77 3.87 8.10
C ALA A 73 6.47 3.68 9.60
N LYS A 74 7.50 3.51 10.43
CA LYS A 74 7.38 3.52 11.89
C LYS A 74 6.71 4.81 12.39
N LYS A 75 7.20 5.97 11.94
CA LYS A 75 6.64 7.27 12.33
C LYS A 75 5.16 7.40 11.93
N ALA A 76 4.79 6.93 10.74
CA ALA A 76 3.39 6.96 10.29
C ALA A 76 2.48 6.11 11.20
N VAL A 77 2.95 4.95 11.66
CA VAL A 77 2.20 4.11 12.63
C VAL A 77 2.08 4.81 13.98
N GLU A 78 3.16 5.40 14.49
CA GLU A 78 3.14 6.16 15.75
C GLU A 78 2.12 7.29 15.68
N THR A 79 2.15 8.11 14.61
CA THR A 79 1.17 9.17 14.36
C THR A 79 -0.26 8.63 14.27
N ALA A 80 -0.49 7.54 13.53
CA ALA A 80 -1.81 6.92 13.40
C ALA A 80 -2.38 6.42 14.74
N LEU A 81 -1.51 5.95 15.64
CA LEU A 81 -1.88 5.49 16.98
C LEU A 81 -2.09 6.66 17.95
N ASP A 82 -1.29 7.72 17.87
CA ASP A 82 -1.44 8.90 18.72
C ASP A 82 -2.74 9.66 18.40
N ILE A 83 -3.09 9.78 17.12
CA ILE A 83 -4.40 10.30 16.68
C ILE A 83 -5.55 9.45 17.22
N GLN A 84 -5.38 8.13 17.23
CA GLN A 84 -6.38 7.21 17.76
C GLN A 84 -6.51 7.30 19.28
N LYS A 85 -5.41 7.46 20.02
CA LYS A 85 -5.42 7.73 21.47
C LYS A 85 -6.10 9.05 21.80
N ALA A 86 -5.91 10.07 20.97
CA ALA A 86 -6.56 11.36 21.10
C ALA A 86 -8.07 11.35 20.72
N GLY A 87 -8.59 10.22 20.25
CA GLY A 87 -10.01 10.07 19.93
C GLY A 87 -10.46 10.81 18.67
N LEU A 88 -9.53 11.22 17.80
CA LEU A 88 -9.83 12.10 16.66
C LEU A 88 -10.55 11.39 15.51
N GLY A 89 -10.39 10.07 15.36
CA GLY A 89 -11.16 9.31 14.38
C GLY A 89 -10.42 8.15 13.71
N PHE A 90 -10.85 7.81 12.50
CA PHE A 90 -10.29 6.70 11.74
C PHE A 90 -8.92 7.04 11.14
N THR A 91 -7.97 6.11 11.26
CA THR A 91 -6.63 6.25 10.67
C THR A 91 -6.30 5.07 9.77
N PHE A 92 -5.62 5.33 8.65
CA PHE A 92 -5.23 4.34 7.65
C PHE A 92 -3.79 4.56 7.20
N VAL A 93 -2.97 3.51 7.27
CA VAL A 93 -1.59 3.54 6.77
C VAL A 93 -1.40 2.40 5.76
N GLU A 94 -1.15 2.75 4.51
CA GLU A 94 -0.83 1.81 3.44
C GLU A 94 0.69 1.64 3.32
N PHE A 95 1.15 0.39 3.31
CA PHE A 95 2.54 0.01 3.17
C PHE A 95 2.74 -0.65 1.82
N LEU A 96 3.50 -0.02 0.93
CA LEU A 96 4.03 -0.70 -0.25
C LEU A 96 5.12 -1.68 0.21
N SER A 97 4.88 -2.96 -0.02
CA SER A 97 5.68 -4.05 0.53
C SER A 97 6.09 -5.06 -0.55
N ALA A 98 7.31 -5.58 -0.43
CA ALA A 98 7.84 -6.58 -1.33
C ALA A 98 7.26 -7.99 -1.04
N CYS A 99 7.00 -8.78 -2.08
CA CYS A 99 6.62 -10.20 -1.95
C CYS A 99 7.44 -11.08 -2.91
N PRO A 100 8.76 -11.23 -2.67
CA PRO A 100 9.67 -11.88 -3.63
C PRO A 100 9.21 -13.29 -4.04
N THR A 101 8.69 -14.07 -3.08
CA THR A 101 8.21 -15.44 -3.32
C THR A 101 7.12 -15.52 -4.39
N ASN A 102 6.06 -14.70 -4.25
CA ASN A 102 4.91 -14.77 -5.16
C ASN A 102 5.15 -14.00 -6.46
N TRP A 103 6.08 -13.06 -6.48
CA TRP A 103 6.47 -12.35 -7.70
C TRP A 103 7.52 -13.11 -8.52
N GLY A 104 8.16 -14.14 -7.94
CA GLY A 104 9.25 -14.87 -8.59
C GLY A 104 10.51 -14.03 -8.78
N LEU A 105 10.72 -13.03 -7.92
CA LEU A 105 11.85 -12.10 -7.97
C LEU A 105 12.85 -12.39 -6.85
N ALA A 106 14.13 -12.13 -7.09
CA ALA A 106 15.10 -12.09 -6.02
C ALA A 106 14.72 -10.98 -5.01
N PRO A 107 15.04 -11.14 -3.71
CA PRO A 107 14.67 -10.16 -2.69
C PRO A 107 15.09 -8.72 -3.01
N THR A 108 16.29 -8.51 -3.54
CA THR A 108 16.80 -7.19 -3.93
C THR A 108 16.02 -6.58 -5.09
N ASP A 109 15.66 -7.40 -6.08
CA ASP A 109 14.90 -6.95 -7.25
C ASP A 109 13.46 -6.63 -6.87
N ALA A 110 12.88 -7.38 -5.94
CA ALA A 110 11.55 -7.10 -5.40
C ALA A 110 11.52 -5.74 -4.68
N LEU A 111 12.55 -5.41 -3.87
CA LEU A 111 12.63 -4.09 -3.22
C LEU A 111 12.75 -2.96 -4.25
N LYS A 112 13.53 -3.17 -5.32
CA LYS A 112 13.65 -2.21 -6.42
C LYS A 112 12.32 -2.03 -7.16
N TRP A 113 11.60 -3.12 -7.43
CA TRP A 113 10.30 -3.09 -8.09
C TRP A 113 9.25 -2.30 -7.29
N VAL A 114 9.28 -2.39 -5.96
CA VAL A 114 8.41 -1.55 -5.11
C VAL A 114 8.71 -0.05 -5.35
N GLU A 115 9.97 0.31 -5.49
CA GLU A 115 10.39 1.70 -5.71
C GLU A 115 10.10 2.20 -7.13
N THR A 116 10.27 1.36 -8.15
CA THR A 116 10.15 1.78 -9.55
C THR A 116 8.74 1.64 -10.10
N ASP A 117 8.05 0.54 -9.79
CA ASP A 117 6.79 0.18 -10.42
C ASP A 117 5.62 0.49 -9.49
N MET A 118 5.67 -0.01 -8.24
CA MET A 118 4.59 0.24 -7.28
C MET A 118 4.50 1.73 -6.94
N ALA A 119 5.61 2.37 -6.55
CA ALA A 119 5.59 3.77 -6.14
C ALA A 119 5.26 4.73 -7.29
N ALA A 120 5.52 4.34 -8.55
CA ALA A 120 5.12 5.12 -9.72
C ALA A 120 3.59 5.19 -9.86
N TYR A 121 2.88 4.09 -9.59
CA TYR A 121 1.42 4.05 -9.65
C TYR A 121 0.75 4.48 -8.32
N TYR A 122 1.38 4.12 -7.21
CA TYR A 122 0.98 4.38 -5.82
C TYR A 122 1.94 5.38 -5.17
N PRO A 123 1.84 6.69 -5.48
CA PRO A 123 2.76 7.69 -4.95
C PRO A 123 2.71 7.69 -3.41
N ILE A 124 3.89 7.66 -2.79
CA ILE A 124 4.03 7.79 -1.34
C ILE A 124 3.66 9.20 -0.90
N GLY A 125 3.09 9.33 0.30
CA GLY A 125 2.72 10.63 0.84
C GLY A 125 1.57 10.58 1.83
N ASN A 126 1.34 11.72 2.47
CA ASN A 126 0.19 11.93 3.32
C ASN A 126 -0.96 12.51 2.49
N PHE A 127 -2.10 11.82 2.49
CA PHE A 127 -3.31 12.18 1.75
C PHE A 127 -4.33 12.91 2.63
N ARG A 128 -4.22 12.73 3.96
CA ARG A 128 -5.04 13.42 4.95
C ARG A 128 -4.34 13.43 6.29
N LYS A 129 -4.34 14.59 6.94
CA LYS A 129 -3.74 14.81 8.26
C LYS A 129 -4.54 15.85 9.03
N PRO A 130 -4.83 15.65 10.33
CA PRO A 130 -5.36 16.72 11.16
C PRO A 130 -4.26 17.75 11.46
N GLU A 131 -4.64 19.00 11.71
CA GLU A 131 -3.70 20.03 12.16
C GLU A 131 -3.03 19.60 13.48
N GLY A 132 -1.72 19.88 13.61
CA GLY A 132 -0.96 19.62 14.82
C GLY A 132 -0.38 18.21 14.96
N TYR A 133 -0.60 17.32 13.99
CA TYR A 133 0.03 15.99 13.91
C TYR A 133 1.02 15.91 12.77
#